data_AF-A0A6A5HM92-F1
#
_entry.id   AF-A0A6A5HM92-F1
#
_cell.length_a   1.000
_cell.length_b   1.000
_cell.length_c   1.000
_cell.angle_alpha   90.00
_cell.angle_beta   90.00
_cell.angle_gamma   90.00
#
_symmetry.space_group_name_H-M   'P 1'
#
loop_
_entity.id
_entity.type
_entity.pdbx_description
1 polymer ?
#
loop_
_entity_poly.entity_id
_entity_poly.type
_entity_poly.pdbx_seq_one_letter_code
_entity_poly.pdbx_strand_id
1 'polypeptide(L)'
;MDVISFIQYWMENGKEVGTTFACNGYPYVAVDEILTQLRNEFNEIMSELTGVTEQNLTGTPGFSIPLTTSSKILVYGRRNSEDISNEEIVLKVVSSQADDSTMEMKNQ
;
A
#
# COMPACT_ATOMS: atom_id res chain seq x y z
N MET A 1 -16.68 4.71 0.41
CA MET A 1 -15.53 5.48 -0.12
C MET A 1 -14.91 4.65 -1.23
N ASP A 2 -14.67 5.23 -2.41
CA ASP A 2 -14.05 4.52 -3.53
C ASP A 2 -12.52 4.74 -3.53
N VAL A 3 -11.78 3.68 -3.23
CA VAL A 3 -10.30 3.72 -3.11
C VAL A 3 -9.64 3.96 -4.47
N ILE A 4 -10.26 3.50 -5.57
CA ILE A 4 -9.75 3.71 -6.93
C ILE A 4 -9.70 5.20 -7.24
N SER A 5 -10.82 5.90 -7.03
CA SER A 5 -10.91 7.35 -7.21
C SER A 5 -9.86 8.13 -6.39
N PHE A 6 -9.56 7.68 -5.16
CA PHE A 6 -8.54 8.32 -4.32
C PHE A 6 -7.12 8.15 -4.88
N ILE A 7 -6.78 6.94 -5.32
CA ILE A 7 -5.47 6.64 -5.91
C ILE A 7 -5.29 7.43 -7.21
N GLN A 8 -6.29 7.43 -8.09
CA GLN A 8 -6.27 8.19 -9.35
C GLN A 8 -6.09 9.70 -9.08
N TYR A 9 -6.82 10.26 -8.11
CA TYR A 9 -6.65 11.65 -7.72
C TYR A 9 -5.21 11.95 -7.25
N TRP A 10 -4.59 11.07 -6.46
CA TRP A 10 -3.19 11.24 -6.07
C TRP A 10 -2.22 11.08 -7.25
N MET A 11 -2.50 10.18 -8.20
CA MET A 11 -1.70 10.06 -9.42
C MET A 11 -1.73 11.33 -10.26
N GLU A 12 -2.87 12.00 -10.35
CA GLU A 12 -3.02 13.24 -11.11
C GLU A 12 -2.40 14.46 -10.41
N ASN A 13 -2.54 14.55 -9.08
CA ASN A 13 -2.20 15.76 -8.33
C ASN A 13 -0.89 15.63 -7.52
N GLY A 14 -0.34 14.42 -7.45
CA GLY A 14 0.70 14.06 -6.51
C GLY A 14 0.20 13.93 -5.07
N LYS A 15 1.04 13.35 -4.22
CA LYS A 15 0.84 13.29 -2.78
C LYS A 15 2.20 13.29 -2.07
N GLU A 16 2.27 13.94 -0.92
CA GLU A 16 3.48 14.05 -0.11
C GLU A 16 3.97 12.69 0.41
N VAL A 17 5.27 12.44 0.33
CA VAL A 17 5.94 11.28 0.93
C VAL A 17 5.74 11.33 2.45
N GLY A 18 5.47 10.17 3.06
CA GLY A 18 5.16 10.05 4.48
C GLY A 18 3.66 10.05 4.78
N THR A 19 2.81 10.38 3.81
CA THR A 19 1.35 10.22 3.94
C THR A 19 1.01 8.76 4.23
N THR A 20 0.17 8.54 5.24
CA THR A 20 -0.53 7.28 5.45
C THR A 20 -2.04 7.57 5.54
N PHE A 21 -2.83 6.83 4.77
CA PHE A 21 -4.28 6.89 4.80
C PHE A 21 -4.84 5.48 4.99
N ALA A 22 -5.73 5.30 5.96
CA ALA A 22 -6.38 4.03 6.23
C ALA A 22 -7.87 4.16 5.91
N CYS A 23 -8.34 3.33 5.00
CA CYS A 23 -9.74 3.20 4.65
C CYS A 23 -10.35 2.06 5.46
N ASN A 24 -11.39 2.38 6.23
CA ASN A 24 -12.17 1.44 7.02
C ASN A 24 -13.66 1.54 6.68
N GLY A 25 -14.48 0.71 7.32
CA GLY A 25 -15.94 0.76 7.15
C GLY A 25 -16.43 0.08 5.88
N TYR A 26 -15.93 -1.13 5.60
CA TYR A 26 -16.44 -2.03 4.56
C TYR A 26 -17.29 -3.15 5.18
N PRO A 27 -18.50 -2.86 5.72
CA PRO A 27 -19.29 -3.82 6.49
C PRO A 27 -19.78 -5.03 5.67
N TYR A 28 -19.74 -4.95 4.34
CA TYR A 28 -20.29 -5.96 3.43
C TYR A 28 -19.29 -6.46 2.38
N VAL A 29 -18.04 -5.99 2.40
CA VAL A 29 -17.03 -6.33 1.38
C VAL A 29 -15.73 -6.68 2.10
N ALA A 30 -15.18 -7.85 1.79
CA ALA A 30 -13.91 -8.27 2.37
C ALA A 30 -12.77 -7.36 1.86
N VAL A 31 -11.83 -7.00 2.73
CA VAL A 31 -10.66 -6.18 2.33
C VAL A 31 -9.85 -6.87 1.23
N ASP A 32 -9.76 -8.20 1.26
CA ASP A 32 -9.14 -8.99 0.19
C ASP A 32 -9.82 -8.82 -1.18
N GLU A 33 -11.15 -8.68 -1.20
CA GLU A 33 -11.90 -8.44 -2.43
C GLU A 33 -11.60 -7.04 -2.99
N ILE A 34 -11.51 -6.04 -2.11
CA ILE A 34 -11.13 -4.66 -2.49
C ILE A 34 -9.69 -4.63 -3.00
N LEU A 35 -8.74 -5.30 -2.33
CA LEU A 35 -7.36 -5.43 -2.80
C LEU A 35 -7.29 -6.09 -4.18
N THR A 36 -8.12 -7.11 -4.42
CA THR A 36 -8.19 -7.79 -5.72
C THR A 36 -8.72 -6.85 -6.80
N GLN A 37 -9.74 -6.05 -6.50
CA GLN A 37 -10.26 -5.04 -7.44
C GLN A 37 -9.19 -3.99 -7.78
N LEU A 38 -8.50 -3.45 -6.78
CA LEU A 38 -7.42 -2.49 -6.98
C LEU A 38 -6.28 -3.09 -7.80
N ARG A 39 -5.92 -4.34 -7.51
CA ARG A 39 -4.89 -5.08 -8.26
C ARG A 39 -5.25 -5.23 -9.72
N ASN A 40 -6.51 -5.56 -10.03
CA ASN A 40 -6.98 -5.69 -11.40
C ASN A 40 -6.96 -4.33 -12.13
N GLU A 41 -7.36 -3.26 -11.45
CA GLU A 41 -7.37 -1.90 -11.99
C GLU A 41 -5.97 -1.39 -12.32
N PHE A 42 -4.98 -1.63 -11.46
CA PHE A 42 -3.62 -1.09 -11.61
C PHE A 42 -2.59 -2.13 -12.10
N ASN A 43 -3.06 -3.24 -12.69
CA ASN A 43 -2.23 -4.39 -13.03
C ASN A 43 -1.05 -4.06 -13.98
N GLU A 44 -1.23 -3.09 -14.88
CA GLU A 44 -0.24 -2.72 -15.89
C GLU A 44 0.97 -1.97 -15.29
N ILE A 45 0.79 -1.31 -14.15
CA ILE A 45 1.78 -0.40 -13.58
C ILE A 45 2.25 -0.79 -12.18
N MET A 46 1.55 -1.70 -11.51
CA MET A 46 1.89 -2.09 -10.15
C MET A 46 3.14 -3.00 -10.07
N SER A 47 3.70 -3.11 -8.86
CA SER A 47 4.73 -4.09 -8.53
C SER A 47 4.46 -4.72 -7.17
N GLU A 48 4.58 -6.04 -7.05
CA GLU A 48 4.37 -6.77 -5.80
C GLU A 48 5.28 -6.25 -4.66
N LEU A 49 4.75 -6.21 -3.43
CA LEU A 49 5.60 -6.02 -2.26
C LEU A 49 6.24 -7.37 -1.90
N THR A 50 7.51 -7.53 -2.21
CA THR A 50 8.31 -8.69 -1.78
C THR A 50 8.91 -8.42 -0.39
N GLY A 51 8.77 -9.37 0.54
CA GLY A 51 9.55 -9.36 1.79
C GLY A 51 9.04 -8.52 2.98
N VAL A 52 7.78 -8.10 3.02
CA VAL A 52 7.21 -7.42 4.22
C VAL A 52 5.98 -8.17 4.71
N THR A 53 6.16 -8.92 5.81
CA THR A 53 5.29 -10.06 6.18
C THR A 53 4.54 -9.91 7.50
N GLU A 54 4.54 -8.75 8.17
CA GLU A 54 3.98 -8.66 9.54
C GLU A 54 2.74 -7.77 9.68
N GLN A 55 2.45 -6.89 8.70
CA GLN A 55 1.29 -5.97 8.77
C GLN A 55 0.24 -6.22 7.70
N ASN A 56 0.52 -7.14 6.76
CA ASN A 56 -0.41 -7.52 5.71
C ASN A 56 -1.42 -8.54 6.23
N LEU A 57 -2.66 -8.50 5.74
CA LEU A 57 -3.60 -9.61 5.91
C LEU A 57 -2.95 -10.91 5.39
N THR A 58 -2.94 -11.96 6.21
CA THR A 58 -2.44 -13.28 5.85
C THR A 58 -3.16 -13.78 4.60
N GLY A 59 -2.48 -13.83 3.46
CA GLY A 59 -2.97 -14.44 2.22
C GLY A 59 -2.96 -13.51 1.00
N THR A 60 -3.03 -12.19 1.18
CA THR A 60 -3.05 -11.24 0.07
C THR A 60 -1.86 -10.28 0.17
N PRO A 61 -0.78 -10.50 -0.60
CA PRO A 61 0.35 -9.58 -0.60
C PRO A 61 -0.09 -8.21 -1.11
N GLY A 62 0.34 -7.17 -0.41
CA GLY A 62 0.23 -5.80 -0.91
C GLY A 62 1.05 -5.58 -2.17
N PHE A 63 0.82 -4.46 -2.82
CA PHE A 63 1.53 -4.04 -4.03
C PHE A 63 1.89 -2.56 -3.93
N SER A 64 2.69 -2.10 -4.88
CA SER A 64 3.04 -0.69 -5.04
C SER A 64 2.58 -0.16 -6.39
N ILE A 65 2.19 1.11 -6.42
CA ILE A 65 1.83 1.84 -7.63
C ILE A 65 2.79 3.03 -7.75
N PRO A 66 3.46 3.25 -8.88
CA PRO A 66 4.24 4.46 -9.13
C PRO A 66 3.36 5.71 -8.99
N LEU A 67 3.81 6.70 -8.22
CA LEU A 67 3.08 7.96 -8.01
C LEU A 67 3.76 9.12 -8.74
N THR A 68 5.07 9.23 -8.58
CA THR A 68 5.93 10.17 -9.32
C THR A 68 7.22 9.47 -9.72
N THR A 69 8.12 10.18 -10.39
CA THR A 69 9.48 9.67 -10.67
C THR A 69 10.28 9.33 -9.41
N SER A 70 9.89 9.85 -8.25
CA SER A 70 10.61 9.71 -6.97
C SER A 70 9.77 9.12 -5.83
N SER A 71 8.51 8.76 -6.09
CA SER A 71 7.62 8.22 -5.05
C SER A 71 6.66 7.16 -5.58
N LYS A 72 6.19 6.31 -4.67
CA LYS A 72 5.22 5.24 -4.92
C LYS A 72 4.20 5.16 -3.79
N ILE A 73 3.01 4.66 -4.10
CA ILE A 73 1.99 4.31 -3.11
C ILE A 73 2.16 2.83 -2.80
N LEU A 74 2.32 2.48 -1.54
CA LEU A 74 2.15 1.10 -1.04
C LEU A 74 0.67 0.91 -0.72
N VAL A 75 0.09 -0.18 -1.23
CA VAL A 75 -1.31 -0.57 -1.04
C VAL A 75 -1.33 -1.93 -0.39
N TYR A 76 -1.92 -2.03 0.81
CA TYR A 76 -2.01 -3.29 1.53
C TYR A 76 -3.17 -3.32 2.52
N GLY A 77 -3.67 -4.53 2.79
CA GLY A 77 -4.66 -4.76 3.84
C GLY A 77 -3.96 -4.88 5.20
N ARG A 78 -4.53 -4.30 6.25
CA ARG A 78 -4.04 -4.42 7.63
C ARG A 78 -5.16 -4.87 8.54
N ARG A 79 -4.87 -5.78 9.47
CA ARG A 79 -5.76 -6.12 10.59
C ARG A 79 -5.36 -5.32 11.81
N ASN A 80 -6.32 -4.67 12.46
CA ASN A 80 -6.07 -4.06 13.76
C ASN A 80 -6.06 -5.15 14.85
N SER A 81 -5.03 -5.19 15.69
CA SER A 81 -4.84 -6.26 16.69
C SER A 81 -5.88 -6.22 17.82
N GLU A 82 -6.56 -5.09 18.01
CA GLU A 82 -7.54 -4.91 19.08
C GLU A 82 -8.96 -5.31 18.66
N ASP A 83 -9.24 -5.42 17.36
CA ASP A 83 -10.54 -5.81 16.85
C ASP A 83 -10.38 -6.58 15.53
N ILE A 84 -10.52 -7.90 15.64
CA ILE A 84 -10.45 -8.87 14.55
C ILE A 84 -11.45 -8.59 13.41
N SER A 85 -12.48 -7.77 13.66
CA SER A 85 -13.46 -7.36 12.65
C SER A 85 -13.08 -6.10 11.86
N ASN A 86 -12.01 -5.39 12.25
CA ASN A 86 -11.58 -4.14 11.62
C ASN A 86 -10.36 -4.39 10.73
N GLU A 87 -10.63 -4.89 9.54
CA GLU A 87 -9.66 -4.88 8.44
C GLU A 87 -9.74 -3.53 7.71
N GLU A 88 -8.57 -3.02 7.33
CA GLU A 88 -8.44 -1.72 6.66
C GLU A 88 -7.60 -1.85 5.40
N ILE A 89 -7.90 -1.04 4.39
CA ILE A 89 -6.99 -0.80 3.27
C ILE A 89 -6.08 0.37 3.64
N VAL A 90 -4.77 0.17 3.58
CA VAL A 90 -3.78 1.21 3.84
C VAL A 90 -3.14 1.66 2.54
N LEU A 91 -3.13 2.97 2.33
CA LEU A 91 -2.38 3.67 1.29
C LEU A 91 -1.24 4.44 1.95
N LYS A 92 0.01 4.10 1.63
CA LYS A 92 1.20 4.77 2.20
C LYS A 92 2.09 5.30 1.09
N VAL A 93 2.35 6.60 1.09
CA VAL A 93 3.27 7.20 0.10
C VAL A 93 4.69 7.14 0.63
N VAL A 94 5.58 6.50 -0.13
CA VAL A 94 7.00 6.35 0.21
C VAL A 94 7.88 6.85 -0.93
N SER A 95 9.15 7.12 -0.63
CA SER A 95 10.16 7.36 -1.65
C SER A 95 10.34 6.12 -2.52
N SER A 96 10.54 6.31 -3.82
CA SER A 96 10.92 5.25 -4.76
C SER A 96 12.42 4.97 -4.73
N GLN A 97 13.22 5.79 -4.03
CA GLN A 97 14.62 5.46 -3.83
C GLN A 97 14.71 4.14 -3.07
N ALA A 98 15.60 3.28 -3.57
CA ALA A 98 15.77 1.92 -3.08
C ALA A 98 15.87 1.90 -1.55
N ASP A 99 15.32 0.84 -0.95
CA ASP A 99 15.69 0.37 0.39
C ASP A 99 17.19 -0.04 0.39
N ASP A 100 18.09 0.89 0.07
CA ASP A 100 19.53 0.70 -0.05
C ASP A 100 20.25 1.59 0.97
N SER A 101 19.85 1.43 2.23
CA SER A 101 20.63 1.89 3.38
C SER A 101 20.71 0.78 4.40
N THR A 102 21.15 -0.41 3.96
CA THR A 102 21.65 -1.44 4.88
C THR A 102 22.91 -2.13 4.34
N MET A 103 23.97 -1.40 3.95
CA MET A 103 25.40 -1.81 3.97
C MET A 103 26.22 -0.50 3.82
N GLU A 104 27.28 -0.13 4.53
CA GLU A 104 28.33 -0.81 5.28
C GLU A 104 28.77 0.10 6.45
N MET A 105 28.94 -0.43 7.67
CA MET A 105 29.99 0.11 8.56
C MET A 105 31.23 -0.75 8.36
N LYS A 106 32.13 -0.28 7.49
CA LYS A 106 33.54 -0.68 7.52
C LYS A 106 34.16 -0.05 8.77
N ASN A 107 34.43 -0.85 9.79
CA ASN A 107 35.37 -0.45 10.83
C ASN A 107 36.76 -0.96 10.45
N GLN A 108 37.67 0.00 10.28
CA GLN A 108 39.12 -0.17 10.19
C GLN A 108 39.71 -0.76 11.47
#